data_AF-A0A9J6FI19-F1
#
_entry.id   AF-A0A9J6FI19-F1
#
_cell.length_a   1.000
_cell.length_b   1.000
_cell.length_c   1.000
_cell.angle_alpha   90.00
_cell.angle_beta   90.00
_cell.angle_gamma   90.00
#
_symmetry.space_group_name_H-M   'P 1'
#
loop_
_entity.id
_entity.type
_entity.pdbx_description
1 polymer ?
#
loop_
_entity_poly.entity_id
_entity_poly.type
_entity_poly.pdbx_seq_one_letter_code
_entity_poly.pdbx_strand_id
1 'polypeptide(L)'
;MSDKAPSTVKGIAKMLQDLNTKFGKLETDVQEVKRSITFVIDSFDAFNTTLETVCTDVQSLREEQTFFKSENKKFKKELAAANADIIELKQCSRQNNVEIKGMPFDPKEKREDTVQTLGTKMNIELHNSEIDIIHCVPSKNKKKPSIMFALSPDLRAARC
;
A
#
# COMPACT_ATOMS: atom_id res chain seq x y z
N MET A 1 -28.51 -99.00 27.81
CA MET A 1 -28.13 -97.57 27.96
C MET A 1 -26.67 -97.41 27.57
N SER A 2 -26.33 -97.30 26.28
CA SER A 2 -24.99 -96.91 25.84
C SER A 2 -25.00 -96.66 24.33
N ASP A 3 -25.12 -95.40 23.88
CA ASP A 3 -24.71 -94.97 22.52
C ASP A 3 -24.81 -93.44 22.26
N LYS A 4 -24.34 -92.59 23.19
CA LYS A 4 -24.29 -91.11 23.00
C LYS A 4 -22.88 -90.49 22.97
N ALA A 5 -21.84 -91.31 23.11
CA ALA A 5 -20.45 -90.83 23.17
C ALA A 5 -19.89 -90.30 21.82
N PRO A 6 -20.15 -90.92 20.65
CA PRO A 6 -19.54 -90.49 19.39
C PRO A 6 -20.05 -89.13 18.85
N SER A 7 -21.34 -88.85 19.05
CA SER A 7 -21.99 -87.61 18.58
C SER A 7 -21.55 -86.38 19.37
N THR A 8 -21.30 -86.55 20.67
CA THR A 8 -20.93 -85.46 21.59
C THR A 8 -19.50 -84.99 21.34
N VAL A 9 -18.57 -85.93 21.13
CA VAL A 9 -17.16 -85.62 20.76
C VAL A 9 -17.09 -84.90 19.41
N LYS A 10 -17.89 -85.33 18.42
CA LYS A 10 -17.97 -84.66 17.11
C LYS A 10 -18.51 -83.23 17.21
N GLY A 11 -19.47 -82.97 18.10
CA GLY A 11 -19.99 -81.63 18.38
C GLY A 11 -18.93 -80.70 18.98
N ILE A 12 -18.15 -81.21 19.95
CA ILE A 12 -17.05 -80.46 20.58
C ILE A 12 -15.94 -80.14 19.57
N ALA A 13 -15.55 -81.09 18.73
CA ALA A 13 -14.55 -80.87 17.68
C ALA A 13 -14.98 -79.77 16.69
N LYS A 14 -16.26 -79.75 16.30
CA LYS A 14 -16.81 -78.70 15.45
C LYS A 14 -16.79 -77.32 16.13
N MET A 15 -17.19 -77.26 17.41
CA MET A 15 -17.14 -76.00 18.19
C MET A 15 -15.71 -75.47 18.33
N LEU A 16 -14.72 -76.34 18.56
CA LEU A 16 -13.31 -75.97 18.59
C LEU A 16 -12.83 -75.43 17.24
N GLN A 17 -13.24 -76.05 16.13
CA GLN A 17 -12.92 -75.58 14.79
C GLN A 17 -13.55 -74.20 14.50
N ASP A 18 -14.81 -74.01 14.87
CA ASP A 18 -15.53 -72.73 14.71
C ASP A 18 -14.90 -71.63 15.57
N LEU A 19 -14.51 -71.94 16.82
CA LEU A 19 -13.78 -71.04 17.71
C LEU A 19 -12.44 -70.63 17.10
N ASN A 20 -11.64 -71.59 16.62
CA ASN A 20 -10.34 -71.30 16.03
C ASN A 20 -10.47 -70.42 14.78
N THR A 21 -11.50 -70.65 13.97
CA THR A 21 -11.81 -69.82 12.80
C THR A 21 -12.19 -68.39 13.20
N LYS A 22 -13.01 -68.21 14.24
CA LYS A 22 -13.38 -66.88 14.77
C LYS A 22 -12.18 -66.16 15.39
N PHE A 23 -11.31 -66.88 16.10
CA PHE A 23 -10.07 -66.31 16.65
C PHE A 23 -9.14 -65.82 15.53
N GLY A 24 -8.96 -66.59 14.46
CA GLY A 24 -8.15 -66.14 13.31
C GLY A 24 -8.71 -64.90 12.60
N LYS A 25 -10.04 -64.79 12.51
CA LYS A 25 -10.70 -63.56 12.00
C LYS A 25 -10.46 -62.38 12.93
N LEU A 26 -10.66 -62.56 14.23
CA LEU A 26 -10.42 -61.51 15.23
C LEU A 26 -8.98 -61.04 15.23
N GLU A 27 -8.01 -61.95 15.08
CA GLU A 27 -6.59 -61.60 14.95
C GLU A 27 -6.35 -60.73 13.71
N THR A 28 -6.98 -61.08 12.58
CA THR A 28 -6.90 -60.28 11.34
C THR A 28 -7.50 -58.88 11.55
N ASP A 29 -8.70 -58.79 12.12
CA ASP A 29 -9.38 -57.51 12.38
C ASP A 29 -8.54 -56.62 13.32
N VAL A 30 -7.92 -57.21 14.36
CA VAL A 30 -7.03 -56.50 15.28
C VAL A 30 -5.79 -55.97 14.57
N GLN A 31 -5.20 -56.73 13.65
CA GLN A 31 -4.06 -56.25 12.86
C GLN A 31 -4.45 -55.12 11.92
N GLU A 32 -5.65 -55.17 11.32
CA GLU A 32 -6.16 -54.10 10.47
C GLU A 32 -6.39 -52.81 11.27
N VAL A 33 -7.08 -52.90 12.42
CA VAL A 33 -7.27 -51.76 13.32
C VAL A 33 -5.93 -51.16 13.75
N LYS A 34 -4.94 -51.99 14.08
CA LYS A 34 -3.59 -51.52 14.44
C LYS A 34 -2.97 -50.71 13.30
N ARG A 35 -3.08 -51.18 12.05
CA ARG A 35 -2.58 -50.45 10.88
C ARG A 35 -3.30 -49.12 10.68
N SER A 36 -4.63 -49.10 10.82
CA SER A 36 -5.42 -47.87 10.73
C SER A 36 -5.03 -46.85 11.79
N ILE A 37 -4.81 -47.30 13.04
CA ILE A 37 -4.36 -46.43 14.13
C ILE A 37 -2.99 -45.83 13.81
N THR A 38 -2.01 -46.64 13.36
CA THR A 38 -0.69 -46.13 12.97
C THR A 38 -0.82 -45.10 11.85
N PHE A 39 -1.62 -45.37 10.82
CA PHE A 39 -1.85 -44.41 9.73
C PHE A 39 -2.44 -43.09 10.21
N VAL A 40 -3.39 -43.13 11.16
CA VAL A 40 -3.99 -41.92 11.74
C VAL A 40 -2.96 -41.14 12.55
N ILE A 41 -2.09 -41.81 13.31
CA ILE A 41 -1.01 -41.16 14.07
C ILE A 41 -0.06 -40.44 13.10
N ASP A 42 0.42 -41.14 12.07
CA ASP A 42 1.34 -40.55 11.08
C ASP A 42 0.70 -39.34 10.37
N SER A 43 -0.59 -39.44 10.03
CA SER A 43 -1.34 -38.34 9.41
C SER A 43 -1.52 -37.15 10.36
N PHE A 44 -1.73 -37.42 11.64
CA PHE A 44 -1.89 -36.39 12.66
C PHE A 44 -0.57 -35.65 12.93
N ASP A 45 0.56 -36.37 12.94
CA ASP A 45 1.87 -35.77 13.08
C ASP A 45 2.21 -34.86 11.89
N ALA A 46 1.96 -35.33 10.66
CA ALA A 46 2.13 -34.51 9.46
C ALA A 46 1.25 -33.25 9.46
N PHE A 47 0.02 -33.38 9.97
CA PHE A 47 -0.89 -32.25 10.14
C PHE A 47 -0.36 -31.24 11.17
N ASN A 48 0.16 -31.70 12.32
CA ASN A 48 0.75 -30.82 13.33
C ASN A 48 1.95 -30.05 12.79
N THR A 49 2.86 -30.71 12.06
CA THR A 49 4.00 -30.02 11.40
C THR A 49 3.53 -28.95 10.42
N THR A 50 2.45 -29.23 9.67
CA THR A 50 1.87 -28.24 8.75
C THR A 50 1.29 -27.07 9.51
N LEU A 51 0.58 -27.32 10.62
CA LEU A 51 0.03 -26.27 11.48
C LEU A 51 1.12 -25.38 12.08
N GLU A 52 2.21 -25.96 12.58
CA GLU A 52 3.35 -25.20 13.12
C GLU A 52 3.97 -24.28 12.06
N THR A 53 4.12 -24.79 10.83
CA THR A 53 4.59 -24.01 9.68
C THR A 53 3.66 -22.83 9.40
N VAL A 54 2.35 -23.09 9.28
CA VAL A 54 1.34 -22.05 9.04
C VAL A 54 1.31 -21.01 10.16
N CYS A 55 1.45 -21.44 11.43
CA CYS A 55 1.51 -20.51 12.55
C CYS A 55 2.71 -19.56 12.45
N THR A 56 3.87 -20.11 12.07
CA THR A 56 5.10 -19.34 11.87
C THR A 56 4.94 -18.33 10.73
N ASP A 57 4.40 -18.76 9.59
CA ASP A 57 4.15 -17.89 8.44
C ASP A 57 3.17 -16.76 8.77
N VAL A 58 2.08 -17.08 9.48
CA VAL A 58 1.10 -16.08 9.92
C VAL A 58 1.71 -15.06 10.86
N GLN A 59 2.62 -15.47 11.74
CA GLN A 59 3.34 -14.54 12.62
C GLN A 59 4.26 -13.62 11.81
N SER A 60 5.07 -14.18 10.91
CA SER A 60 5.96 -13.41 10.04
C SER A 60 5.20 -12.41 9.17
N LEU A 61 4.09 -12.82 8.54
CA LEU A 61 3.24 -11.93 7.74
C LEU A 61 2.62 -10.80 8.57
N ARG A 62 2.28 -11.04 9.84
CA ARG A 62 1.79 -9.99 10.74
C ARG A 62 2.88 -8.97 11.04
N GLU A 63 4.09 -9.42 11.32
CA GLU A 63 5.25 -8.55 11.57
C GLU A 63 5.55 -7.68 10.33
N GLU A 64 5.63 -8.28 9.14
CA GLU A 64 5.81 -7.54 7.88
C GLU A 64 4.68 -6.53 7.64
N GLN A 65 3.42 -6.91 7.89
CA GLN A 65 2.29 -6.00 7.73
C GLN A 65 2.39 -4.79 8.67
N THR A 66 2.81 -5.00 9.92
CA THR A 66 3.01 -3.90 10.87
C THR A 66 4.16 -2.99 10.44
N PHE A 67 5.25 -3.57 9.94
CA PHE A 67 6.38 -2.83 9.39
C PHE A 67 5.97 -1.96 8.21
N PHE A 68 5.32 -2.54 7.18
CA PHE A 68 4.87 -1.79 6.00
C PHE A 68 3.85 -0.68 6.34
N LYS A 69 2.97 -0.91 7.31
CA LYS A 69 2.05 0.14 7.80
C LYS A 69 2.82 1.32 8.41
N SER A 70 3.89 1.05 9.14
CA SER A 70 4.71 2.09 9.78
C SER A 70 5.48 2.92 8.74
N GLU A 71 6.12 2.27 7.77
CA GLU A 71 6.84 2.93 6.67
C GLU A 71 5.90 3.76 5.81
N ASN A 72 4.72 3.24 5.47
CA ASN A 72 3.72 4.00 4.70
C ASN A 72 3.27 5.27 5.45
N LYS A 73 3.10 5.19 6.77
CA LYS A 73 2.78 6.37 7.60
C LYS A 73 3.93 7.38 7.61
N LYS A 74 5.18 6.92 7.65
CA LYS A 74 6.37 7.76 7.58
C LYS A 74 6.45 8.47 6.22
N PHE A 75 6.37 7.74 5.12
CA PHE A 75 6.42 8.33 3.77
C PHE A 75 5.29 9.32 3.52
N LYS A 76 4.08 9.06 4.03
CA LYS A 76 2.98 10.05 3.94
C LYS A 76 3.30 11.36 4.64
N LYS A 77 3.98 11.32 5.79
CA LYS A 77 4.40 12.53 6.50
C LYS A 77 5.49 13.27 5.76
N GLU A 78 6.51 12.56 5.27
CA GLU A 78 7.60 13.14 4.50
C GLU A 78 7.08 13.79 3.21
N LEU A 79 6.16 13.13 2.51
CA LEU A 79 5.51 13.68 1.32
C LEU A 79 4.69 14.94 1.63
N ALA A 80 3.99 14.97 2.77
CA ALA A 80 3.24 16.15 3.19
C ALA A 80 4.18 17.32 3.50
N ALA A 81 5.29 17.06 4.20
CA ALA A 81 6.31 18.07 4.50
C ALA A 81 6.96 18.61 3.23
N ALA A 82 7.43 17.73 2.34
CA ALA A 82 8.04 18.14 1.07
C ALA A 82 7.07 18.97 0.20
N ASN A 83 5.78 18.64 0.20
CA ASN A 83 4.78 19.44 -0.50
C ASN A 83 4.60 20.83 0.13
N ALA A 84 4.64 20.93 1.46
CA ALA A 84 4.60 22.22 2.16
C ALA A 84 5.83 23.07 1.80
N ASP A 85 7.01 22.48 1.81
CA ASP A 85 8.26 23.16 1.43
C ASP A 85 8.21 23.65 -0.02
N ILE A 86 7.70 22.83 -0.94
CA ILE A 86 7.51 23.23 -2.35
C ILE A 86 6.55 24.42 -2.47
N ILE A 87 5.46 24.44 -1.68
CA ILE A 87 4.51 25.56 -1.69
C ILE A 87 5.19 26.81 -1.15
N GLU A 88 5.93 26.71 -0.05
CA GLU A 88 6.65 27.84 0.55
C GLU A 88 7.71 28.39 -0.41
N LEU A 89 8.52 27.54 -1.02
CA LEU A 89 9.51 27.94 -2.04
C LEU A 89 8.84 28.61 -3.25
N LYS A 90 7.67 28.12 -3.68
CA LYS A 90 6.88 28.76 -4.75
C LYS A 90 6.33 30.13 -4.35
N GLN A 91 5.96 30.32 -3.09
CA GLN A 91 5.51 31.61 -2.58
C GLN A 91 6.68 32.58 -2.43
N CYS A 92 7.79 32.14 -1.82
CA CYS A 92 9.01 32.91 -1.65
C CYS A 92 9.57 33.38 -3.01
N SER A 93 9.65 32.48 -4.00
CA SER A 93 10.09 32.83 -5.36
C SER A 93 9.18 33.82 -6.09
N ARG A 94 7.93 34.00 -5.64
CA ARG A 94 6.96 34.94 -6.21
C ARG A 94 6.74 36.19 -5.35
N GLN A 95 7.44 36.32 -4.23
CA GLN A 95 7.22 37.40 -3.26
C GLN A 95 7.37 38.79 -3.90
N ASN A 96 8.21 38.92 -4.92
CA ASN A 96 8.46 40.18 -5.63
C ASN A 96 7.82 40.22 -7.03
N ASN A 97 6.89 39.30 -7.29
CA ASN A 97 6.17 39.26 -8.54
C ASN A 97 4.84 40.01 -8.39
N VAL A 98 4.54 40.86 -9.36
CA VAL A 98 3.25 41.55 -9.48
C VAL A 98 2.49 40.92 -10.65
N GLU A 99 1.25 40.51 -10.40
CA GLU A 99 0.34 39.99 -11.43
C GLU A 99 -0.75 41.01 -11.76
N ILE A 100 -0.79 41.47 -13.00
CA ILE A 100 -1.84 42.34 -13.54
C ILE A 100 -2.84 41.47 -14.30
N LYS A 101 -4.11 41.50 -13.89
CA LYS A 101 -5.19 40.72 -14.50
C LYS A 101 -6.10 41.57 -15.38
N GLY A 102 -6.68 40.95 -16.40
CA GLY A 102 -7.76 41.56 -17.19
C GLY A 102 -7.31 42.58 -18.24
N MET A 103 -6.02 42.67 -18.50
CA MET A 103 -5.48 43.54 -19.55
C MET A 103 -5.89 43.02 -20.94
N PRO A 104 -6.39 43.88 -21.84
CA PRO A 104 -6.51 43.54 -23.25
C PRO A 104 -5.16 43.10 -23.79
N PHE A 105 -5.12 42.02 -24.58
CA PHE A 105 -3.88 41.55 -25.20
C PHE A 105 -3.77 42.04 -26.63
N ASP A 106 -2.76 42.85 -26.90
CA ASP A 106 -2.29 43.16 -28.24
C ASP A 106 -0.92 42.50 -28.46
N PRO A 107 -0.78 41.58 -29.44
CA PRO A 107 0.52 40.97 -29.78
C PRO A 107 1.62 41.97 -30.18
N LYS A 108 1.25 43.19 -30.57
CA LYS A 108 2.18 44.26 -30.99
C LYS A 108 2.59 45.18 -29.85
N GLU A 109 1.90 45.13 -28.71
CA GLU A 109 2.18 45.99 -27.56
C GLU A 109 3.42 45.48 -26.79
N LYS A 110 4.31 46.41 -26.43
CA LYS A 110 5.42 46.11 -25.52
C LYS A 110 4.89 46.11 -24.09
N ARG A 111 5.16 45.04 -23.37
CA ARG A 111 4.60 44.83 -22.02
C ARG A 111 5.20 45.81 -21.02
N GLU A 112 6.43 46.23 -21.27
CA GLU A 112 7.15 47.24 -20.52
C GLU A 112 6.38 48.57 -20.53
N ASP A 113 5.94 49.03 -21.71
CA ASP A 113 5.18 50.26 -21.89
C ASP A 113 3.84 50.20 -21.11
N THR A 114 3.19 49.04 -21.11
CA THR A 114 1.96 48.79 -20.35
C THR A 114 2.20 48.92 -18.84
N VAL A 115 3.26 48.29 -18.32
CA VAL A 115 3.60 48.33 -16.88
C VAL A 115 4.01 49.73 -16.45
N GLN A 116 4.82 50.43 -17.25
CA GLN A 116 5.20 51.83 -17.00
C GLN A 116 3.97 52.74 -16.98
N THR A 117 3.10 52.64 -17.99
CA THR A 117 1.87 53.45 -18.08
C THR A 117 0.97 53.21 -16.86
N LEU A 118 0.85 51.96 -16.42
CA LEU A 118 0.08 51.62 -15.22
C LEU A 118 0.74 52.18 -13.96
N GLY A 119 2.07 52.05 -13.83
CA GLY A 119 2.85 52.63 -12.74
C GLY A 119 2.61 54.14 -12.64
N THR A 120 2.78 54.87 -13.74
CA THR A 120 2.54 56.33 -13.78
C THR A 120 1.12 56.70 -13.35
N LYS A 121 0.11 55.95 -13.81
CA LYS A 121 -1.29 56.15 -13.38
C LYS A 121 -1.51 55.89 -11.89
N MET A 122 -0.70 55.02 -11.29
CA MET A 122 -0.69 54.74 -9.85
C MET A 122 0.29 55.65 -9.06
N ASN A 123 0.87 56.66 -9.71
CA ASN A 123 1.88 57.55 -9.14
C ASN A 123 3.15 56.82 -8.67
N ILE A 124 3.55 55.79 -9.41
CA ILE A 124 4.77 55.01 -9.22
C ILE A 124 5.61 55.11 -10.51
N GLU A 125 6.76 55.76 -10.43
CA GLU A 125 7.74 55.71 -11.53
C GLU A 125 8.42 54.35 -11.52
N LEU A 126 8.27 53.60 -12.62
CA LEU A 126 8.92 52.31 -12.85
C LEU A 126 9.82 52.43 -14.08
N HIS A 127 11.10 52.13 -13.92
CA HIS A 127 12.05 52.08 -15.03
C HIS A 127 12.30 50.65 -15.49
N ASN A 128 12.70 50.45 -16.75
CA ASN A 128 12.95 49.11 -17.30
C ASN A 128 14.09 48.37 -16.59
N SER A 129 15.04 49.07 -15.97
CA SER A 129 16.11 48.47 -15.17
C SER A 129 15.62 47.89 -13.84
N GLU A 130 14.40 48.22 -13.42
CA GLU A 130 13.79 47.76 -12.17
C GLU A 130 12.93 46.51 -12.38
N ILE A 131 12.78 46.06 -13.63
CA ILE A 131 12.01 44.88 -14.02
C ILE A 131 12.99 43.82 -14.50
N ASP A 132 13.13 42.73 -13.74
CA ASP A 132 14.02 41.62 -14.10
C ASP A 132 13.40 40.75 -15.19
N ILE A 133 12.11 40.44 -15.05
CA ILE A 133 11.39 39.51 -15.93
C ILE A 133 9.98 40.03 -16.12
N ILE A 134 9.48 40.00 -17.35
CA ILE A 134 8.09 40.28 -17.69
C ILE A 134 7.56 39.26 -18.70
N HIS A 135 6.41 38.64 -18.40
CA HIS A 135 5.80 37.65 -19.28
C HIS A 135 4.29 37.56 -19.09
N CYS A 136 3.59 37.00 -20.09
CA CYS A 136 2.18 36.67 -19.95
C CYS A 136 2.03 35.33 -19.22
N VAL A 137 1.14 35.29 -18.23
CA VAL A 137 0.75 34.04 -17.57
C VAL A 137 -0.37 33.40 -18.37
N PRO A 138 -0.25 32.12 -18.76
CA PRO A 138 -1.32 31.39 -19.42
C PRO A 138 -2.61 31.44 -18.60
N SER A 139 -3.69 31.91 -19.21
CA SER A 139 -5.01 32.03 -18.59
C SER A 139 -6.06 31.28 -19.41
N LYS A 140 -7.15 30.87 -18.76
CA LYS A 140 -8.34 30.29 -19.43
C LYS A 140 -8.90 31.26 -20.47
N ASN A 141 -8.80 32.57 -20.22
CA ASN A 141 -9.25 33.60 -21.15
C ASN A 141 -8.08 34.12 -22.01
N LYS A 142 -7.90 33.55 -23.21
CA LYS A 142 -6.81 33.92 -24.12
C LYS A 142 -6.87 35.38 -24.61
N LYS A 143 -8.03 36.04 -24.56
CA LYS A 143 -8.19 37.44 -24.99
C LYS A 143 -7.79 38.45 -23.91
N LYS A 144 -7.68 38.00 -22.66
CA LYS A 144 -7.31 38.80 -21.49
C LYS A 144 -6.36 38.01 -20.57
N PRO A 145 -5.13 37.70 -21.04
CA PRO A 145 -4.13 37.03 -20.23
C PRO A 145 -3.71 37.93 -19.06
N SER A 146 -3.17 37.32 -18.01
CA SER A 146 -2.49 38.09 -16.97
C SER A 146 -1.07 38.41 -17.43
N ILE A 147 -0.54 39.55 -17.01
CA ILE A 147 0.89 39.88 -17.12
C ILE A 147 1.50 39.70 -15.75
N MET A 148 2.62 38.97 -15.66
CA MET A 148 3.41 38.85 -14.45
C MET A 148 4.79 39.48 -14.70
N PHE A 149 5.22 40.33 -13.78
CA PHE A 149 6.56 40.89 -13.79
C PHE A 149 7.22 40.79 -12.42
N ALA A 150 8.53 40.58 -12.40
CA ALA A 150 9.35 40.50 -11.20
C ALA A 150 10.18 41.78 -11.04
N LEU A 151 10.15 42.35 -9.83
CA LEU A 151 10.94 43.53 -9.49
C LEU A 151 12.37 43.17 -9.09
N SER A 152 13.32 43.98 -9.56
CA SER A 152 14.74 43.79 -9.28
C SER A 152 15.05 43.94 -7.78
N PRO A 153 16.10 43.26 -7.28
CA PRO A 153 16.53 43.36 -5.89
C PRO A 153 16.83 44.78 -5.41
N ASP A 154 17.30 45.65 -6.30
CA ASP A 154 17.75 47.00 -5.95
C ASP A 154 16.58 47.91 -5.53
N LEU A 155 15.37 47.66 -6.05
CA LEU A 155 14.15 48.31 -5.58
C LEU A 155 13.76 47.91 -4.14
N ARG A 156 14.24 46.74 -3.67
CA ARG A 156 13.92 46.17 -2.35
C ARG A 156 14.68 46.86 -1.22
N ALA A 157 15.89 47.33 -1.50
CA ALA A 157 16.74 48.01 -0.52
C ALA A 157 16.39 49.49 -0.36
N ALA A 158 15.84 50.13 -1.40
CA ALA A 158 15.60 51.57 -1.44
C ALA A 158 14.27 52.02 -0.79
N ARG A 159 13.38 51.10 -0.39
CA ARG A 159 12.05 51.39 0.17
C ARG A 159 11.78 50.76 1.55
N CYS A 160 12.79 50.16 2.19
CA CYS A 160 12.75 49.74 3.59
C CYS A 160 13.35 50.83 4.49
#